data_AF-A0A3D0LFN5-F1
#
_entry.id   AF-A0A3D0LFN5-F1
#
_cell.length_a   1.000
_cell.length_b   1.000
_cell.length_c   1.000
_cell.angle_alpha   90.00
_cell.angle_beta   90.00
_cell.angle_gamma   90.00
#
_symmetry.space_group_name_H-M   'P 1'
#
loop_
_entity.id
_entity.type
_entity.pdbx_description
1 polymer ?
#
loop_
_entity_poly.entity_id
_entity_poly.type
_entity_poly.pdbx_seq_one_letter_code
_entity_poly.pdbx_strand_id
1 'polypeptide(L)'
;MGLFEKIMDKFDNDDEKIVEGAAEEAVEAVSGPEIPALSAEQLMDISDRCLATAALSMYCAACDGNISIEEYMEMDINIGSIKGKTKLPVEVEKELDTISKNHNITWDEVVKYLDKLSPDTLMKMSDAVADIMVASDGVNDAEQAVVEQFANYVKSRI
;
A
#
# COMPACT_ATOMS: atom_id res chain seq x y z
N MET A 1 -52.68 9.05 -3.50
CA MET A 1 -51.79 7.90 -3.30
C MET A 1 -50.53 8.12 -4.11
N GLY A 2 -49.39 8.19 -3.41
CA GLY A 2 -48.09 8.53 -4.01
C GLY A 2 -47.50 7.35 -4.77
N LEU A 3 -46.55 7.64 -5.67
CA LEU A 3 -45.78 6.62 -6.41
C LEU A 3 -45.12 5.59 -5.47
N PHE A 4 -44.84 6.00 -4.23
CA PHE A 4 -44.28 5.17 -3.17
C PHE A 4 -45.25 4.10 -2.61
N GLU A 5 -46.56 4.38 -2.54
CA GLU A 5 -47.55 3.38 -2.07
C GLU A 5 -47.78 2.28 -3.12
N LYS A 6 -47.63 2.59 -4.41
CA LYS A 6 -47.71 1.59 -5.50
C LYS A 6 -46.51 0.66 -5.58
N ILE A 7 -45.36 1.06 -5.03
CA ILE A 7 -44.15 0.23 -5.00
C ILE A 7 -44.20 -0.75 -3.82
N MET A 8 -44.74 -0.31 -2.67
CA MET A 8 -44.89 -1.17 -1.48
C MET A 8 -45.94 -2.27 -1.67
N ASP A 9 -47.00 -2.04 -2.43
CA ASP A 9 -48.04 -3.06 -2.70
C ASP A 9 -47.54 -4.22 -3.58
N LYS A 10 -46.32 -4.12 -4.12
CA LYS A 10 -45.73 -5.12 -5.03
C LYS A 10 -44.66 -6.00 -4.39
N PHE A 11 -44.32 -5.77 -3.12
CA PHE A 11 -43.28 -6.50 -2.39
C PHE A 11 -43.80 -7.57 -1.44
N ASP A 12 -45.12 -7.71 -1.26
CA ASP A 12 -45.67 -8.52 -0.18
C ASP A 12 -46.13 -9.94 -0.59
N ASN A 13 -45.66 -10.51 -1.71
CA ASN A 13 -46.20 -11.83 -2.12
C ASN A 13 -45.30 -12.82 -2.88
N ASP A 14 -43.98 -12.70 -2.99
CA ASP A 14 -43.20 -13.72 -3.72
C ASP A 14 -41.77 -13.99 -3.21
N ASP A 15 -41.52 -13.86 -1.91
CA ASP A 15 -40.16 -13.95 -1.33
C ASP A 15 -39.70 -15.35 -0.88
N GLU A 16 -40.45 -16.43 -1.11
CA GLU A 16 -40.02 -17.78 -0.68
C GLU A 16 -39.51 -18.73 -1.78
N LYS A 17 -39.43 -18.28 -3.05
CA LYS A 17 -38.92 -19.14 -4.15
C LYS A 17 -37.82 -18.56 -5.03
N ILE A 18 -37.29 -17.37 -4.73
CA ILE A 18 -36.20 -16.74 -5.50
C ILE A 18 -34.87 -16.78 -4.73
N VAL A 19 -34.73 -17.63 -3.70
CA VAL A 19 -33.49 -17.68 -2.91
C VAL A 19 -32.57 -18.84 -3.32
N GLU A 20 -33.04 -19.85 -4.04
CA GLU A 20 -32.19 -20.98 -4.47
C GLU A 20 -31.58 -20.82 -5.87
N GLY A 21 -32.12 -19.97 -6.75
CA GLY A 21 -31.60 -19.77 -8.11
C GLY A 21 -30.50 -18.71 -8.24
N ALA A 22 -30.47 -17.71 -7.35
CA ALA A 22 -29.51 -16.60 -7.43
C ALA A 22 -28.16 -16.90 -6.76
N ALA A 23 -28.10 -17.97 -5.94
CA ALA A 23 -26.86 -18.39 -5.30
C ALA A 23 -25.95 -19.19 -6.25
N GLU A 24 -26.49 -19.91 -7.24
CA GLU A 24 -25.68 -20.69 -8.19
C GLU A 24 -25.11 -19.81 -9.33
N GLU A 25 -25.84 -18.82 -9.84
CA GLU A 25 -25.32 -17.94 -10.91
C GLU A 25 -24.33 -16.86 -10.42
N ALA A 26 -24.32 -16.54 -9.11
CA ALA A 26 -23.34 -15.59 -8.54
C ALA A 26 -21.94 -16.21 -8.33
N VAL A 27 -21.80 -17.54 -8.40
CA VAL A 27 -20.49 -18.21 -8.24
C VAL A 27 -19.71 -18.25 -9.55
N GLU A 28 -20.38 -18.19 -10.71
CA GLU A 28 -19.69 -18.24 -12.01
C GLU A 28 -19.22 -16.87 -12.55
N ALA A 29 -19.63 -15.76 -11.94
CA ALA A 29 -19.30 -14.41 -12.41
C ALA A 29 -18.10 -13.72 -11.70
N VAL A 30 -17.36 -14.42 -10.82
CA VAL A 30 -16.10 -13.92 -10.24
C VAL A 30 -14.91 -14.78 -10.63
N SER A 31 -14.92 -15.35 -11.84
CA SER A 31 -13.67 -15.69 -12.51
C SER A 31 -13.14 -14.42 -13.19
N GLY A 32 -12.73 -13.45 -12.37
CA GLY A 32 -11.79 -12.44 -12.83
C GLY A 32 -10.58 -13.15 -13.47
N PRO A 33 -9.89 -12.54 -14.44
CA PRO A 33 -8.75 -13.18 -15.08
C PRO A 33 -7.84 -13.76 -14.00
N GLU A 34 -7.54 -15.06 -14.07
CA GLU A 34 -6.60 -15.72 -13.17
C GLU A 34 -5.36 -14.84 -13.10
N ILE A 35 -5.15 -14.19 -11.95
CA ILE A 35 -3.94 -13.40 -11.74
C ILE A 35 -2.80 -14.42 -11.87
N PRO A 36 -1.91 -14.28 -12.86
CA PRO A 36 -0.88 -15.28 -13.08
C PRO A 36 -0.14 -15.47 -11.76
N ALA A 37 -0.06 -16.72 -11.30
CA ALA A 37 0.63 -17.04 -10.07
C ALA A 37 2.07 -16.51 -10.18
N LEU A 38 2.39 -15.51 -9.36
CA LEU A 38 3.72 -14.91 -9.36
C LEU A 38 4.74 -15.97 -8.96
N SER A 39 5.92 -15.92 -9.58
CA SER A 39 7.05 -16.72 -9.11
C SER A 39 7.46 -16.27 -7.70
N ALA A 40 8.11 -17.18 -6.95
CA ALA A 40 8.63 -16.85 -5.63
C ALA A 40 9.59 -15.64 -5.65
N GLU A 41 10.37 -15.50 -6.72
CA GLU A 41 11.27 -14.37 -6.93
C GLU A 41 10.52 -13.05 -7.13
N GLN A 42 9.46 -13.04 -7.95
CA GLN A 42 8.62 -11.85 -8.13
C GLN A 42 7.87 -11.47 -6.86
N LEU A 43 7.38 -12.45 -6.09
CA LEU A 43 6.73 -12.19 -4.82
C LEU A 43 7.71 -11.62 -3.79
N MET A 44 8.95 -12.10 -3.78
CA MET A 44 10.02 -11.58 -2.95
C MET A 44 10.39 -10.14 -3.33
N ASP A 45 10.55 -9.85 -4.62
CA ASP A 45 10.81 -8.48 -5.12
C ASP A 45 9.71 -7.50 -4.69
N ILE A 46 8.43 -7.88 -4.89
CA ILE A 46 7.30 -7.05 -4.46
C ILE A 46 7.33 -6.85 -2.94
N SER A 47 7.60 -7.92 -2.18
CA SER A 47 7.65 -7.86 -0.72
C SER A 47 8.77 -6.94 -0.23
N ASP A 48 9.98 -7.09 -0.75
CA ASP A 48 11.13 -6.26 -0.38
C ASP A 48 10.90 -4.79 -0.75
N ARG A 49 10.29 -4.53 -1.90
CA ARG A 49 9.89 -3.17 -2.30
C ARG A 49 8.83 -2.58 -1.36
N CYS A 50 7.80 -3.33 -0.98
CA CYS A 50 6.80 -2.86 -0.02
C CYS A 50 7.42 -2.53 1.34
N LEU A 51 8.31 -3.38 1.86
CA LEU A 51 8.97 -3.17 3.14
C LEU A 51 9.92 -1.97 3.10
N ALA A 52 10.70 -1.83 2.03
CA ALA A 52 11.59 -0.70 1.83
C ALA A 52 10.82 0.63 1.70
N THR A 53 9.72 0.64 0.95
CA THR A 53 8.83 1.80 0.86
C THR A 53 8.26 2.16 2.22
N ALA A 54 7.69 1.19 2.96
CA ALA A 54 7.14 1.45 4.29
C ALA A 54 8.19 2.01 5.25
N ALA A 55 9.39 1.42 5.29
CA ALA A 55 10.46 1.86 6.19
C ALA A 55 10.92 3.29 5.85
N LEU A 56 11.09 3.58 4.56
CA LEU A 56 11.47 4.91 4.12
C LEU A 56 10.37 5.92 4.38
N SER A 57 9.10 5.62 4.06
CA SER A 57 7.94 6.46 4.37
C SER A 57 7.86 6.82 5.85
N MET A 58 8.00 5.82 6.74
CA MET A 58 7.97 6.05 8.18
C MET A 58 9.13 6.89 8.67
N TYR A 59 10.33 6.71 8.09
CA TYR A 59 11.49 7.54 8.43
C TYR A 59 11.31 8.99 7.98
N CYS A 60 10.68 9.20 6.83
CA CYS A 60 10.32 10.50 6.32
C CYS A 60 9.30 11.17 7.25
N ALA A 61 8.16 10.51 7.49
CA ALA A 61 7.06 11.08 8.27
C ALA A 61 7.41 11.27 9.76
N ALA A 62 8.30 10.44 10.31
CA ALA A 62 8.72 10.59 11.71
C ALA A 62 9.79 11.68 11.93
N CYS A 63 10.34 12.28 10.87
CA CYS A 63 11.53 13.12 10.97
C CYS A 63 11.31 14.43 11.75
N ASP A 64 10.08 14.96 11.75
CA ASP A 64 9.68 16.15 12.49
C ASP A 64 9.05 15.82 13.86
N GLY A 65 8.93 14.52 14.19
CA GLY A 65 8.35 14.01 15.41
C GLY A 65 6.82 13.91 15.41
N ASN A 66 6.14 14.18 14.30
CA ASN A 66 4.69 14.13 14.21
C ASN A 66 4.20 13.55 12.87
N ILE A 67 3.74 12.30 12.89
CA ILE A 67 3.17 11.64 11.73
C ILE A 67 1.68 11.98 11.60
N SER A 68 1.31 12.63 10.50
CA SER A 68 -0.06 12.95 10.09
C SER A 68 -0.80 11.74 9.50
N ILE A 69 -2.13 11.85 9.42
CA ILE A 69 -2.95 10.79 8.79
C ILE A 69 -2.68 10.74 7.29
N GLU A 70 -2.45 11.89 6.67
CA GLU A 70 -2.15 12.07 5.26
C GLU A 70 -0.87 11.33 4.87
N GLU A 71 0.18 11.40 5.69
CA GLU A 71 1.43 10.65 5.44
C GLU A 71 1.24 9.13 5.56
N TYR A 72 0.41 8.66 6.51
CA TYR A 72 0.03 7.24 6.57
C TYR A 72 -0.74 6.82 5.31
N MET A 73 -1.65 7.66 4.82
CA MET A 73 -2.42 7.38 3.62
C MET A 73 -1.54 7.29 2.38
N GLU A 74 -0.57 8.19 2.21
CA GLU A 74 0.35 8.13 1.07
C GLU A 74 1.30 6.93 1.13
N MET A 75 1.75 6.54 2.33
CA MET A 75 2.47 5.28 2.51
C MET A 75 1.62 4.09 2.04
N ASP A 76 0.36 4.01 2.45
CA ASP A 76 -0.55 2.94 2.06
C ASP A 76 -0.85 2.94 0.54
N ILE A 77 -1.00 4.12 -0.07
CA ILE A 77 -1.19 4.28 -1.52
C ILE A 77 0.05 3.79 -2.28
N ASN A 78 1.25 4.14 -1.83
CA ASN A 78 2.49 3.71 -2.46
C ASN A 78 2.70 2.20 -2.34
N ILE A 79 2.48 1.62 -1.16
CA ILE A 79 2.51 0.16 -0.95
C ILE A 79 1.46 -0.52 -1.83
N GLY A 80 0.25 0.02 -1.90
CA GLY A 80 -0.84 -0.47 -2.74
C GLY A 80 -0.49 -0.46 -4.23
N SER A 81 0.19 0.59 -4.70
CA SER A 81 0.64 0.74 -6.08
C SER A 81 1.74 -0.28 -6.45
N ILE A 82 2.60 -0.63 -5.49
CA ILE A 82 3.65 -1.65 -5.68
C ILE A 82 3.06 -3.06 -5.76
N LYS A 83 2.23 -3.46 -4.77
CA LYS A 83 1.70 -4.83 -4.71
C LYS A 83 0.51 -5.06 -5.66
N GLY A 84 -0.23 -4.01 -6.00
CA GLY A 84 -1.46 -4.10 -6.78
C GLY A 84 -2.48 -5.03 -6.12
N LYS A 85 -2.91 -6.06 -6.83
CA LYS A 85 -3.83 -7.11 -6.32
C LYS A 85 -3.10 -8.27 -5.63
N THR A 86 -1.78 -8.22 -5.52
CA THR A 86 -0.98 -9.30 -4.94
C THR A 86 -1.18 -9.35 -3.44
N LYS A 87 -1.53 -10.54 -2.92
CA LYS A 87 -1.52 -10.81 -1.48
C LYS A 87 -0.09 -11.06 -1.03
N LEU A 88 0.37 -10.31 -0.03
CA LEU A 88 1.70 -10.48 0.55
C LEU A 88 1.73 -11.69 1.49
N PRO A 89 2.89 -12.32 1.70
CA PRO A 89 3.07 -13.30 2.76
C PRO A 89 2.72 -12.72 4.13
N VAL A 90 2.21 -13.56 5.04
CA VAL A 90 1.77 -13.13 6.38
C VAL A 90 2.92 -12.51 7.18
N GLU A 91 4.14 -13.02 6.99
CA GLU A 91 5.35 -12.51 7.62
C GLU A 91 5.67 -11.09 7.15
N VAL A 92 5.46 -10.81 5.87
CA VAL A 92 5.67 -9.48 5.28
C VAL A 92 4.60 -8.51 5.78
N GLU A 93 3.34 -8.92 5.87
CA GLU A 93 2.27 -8.08 6.43
C GLU A 93 2.52 -7.73 7.91
N LYS A 94 3.06 -8.68 8.70
CA LYS A 94 3.44 -8.41 10.10
C LYS A 94 4.61 -7.44 10.21
N GLU A 95 5.60 -7.55 9.34
CA GLU A 95 6.73 -6.63 9.33
C GLU A 95 6.28 -5.22 8.90
N LEU A 96 5.38 -5.11 7.92
CA LEU A 96 4.76 -3.82 7.55
C LEU A 96 4.03 -3.18 8.73
N ASP A 97 3.25 -3.95 9.49
CA ASP A 97 2.57 -3.47 10.71
C ASP A 97 3.56 -3.06 11.82
N THR A 98 4.73 -3.71 11.87
CA THR A 98 5.79 -3.36 12.82
C THR A 98 6.45 -2.04 12.44
N ILE A 99 6.77 -1.87 11.15
CA ILE A 99 7.34 -0.65 10.60
C ILE A 99 6.39 0.53 10.80
N SER A 100 5.10 0.38 10.46
CA SER A 100 4.12 1.47 10.54
C SER A 100 3.87 1.97 11.97
N LYS A 101 4.20 1.17 12.98
CA LYS A 101 4.10 1.55 14.40
C LYS A 101 5.40 2.11 14.96
N ASN A 102 6.49 2.09 14.19
CA ASN A 102 7.80 2.55 14.66
C ASN A 102 8.01 4.04 14.37
N HIS A 103 7.56 4.89 15.29
CA HIS A 103 7.72 6.35 15.19
C HIS A 103 9.14 6.83 15.50
N ASN A 104 10.07 5.93 15.82
CA ASN A 104 11.48 6.25 16.08
C ASN A 104 12.41 5.44 15.16
N ILE A 105 11.93 5.08 13.97
CA ILE A 105 12.72 4.35 13.00
C ILE A 105 13.99 5.13 12.65
N THR A 106 15.12 4.44 12.64
CA THR A 106 16.43 5.02 12.35
C THR A 106 16.85 4.75 10.92
N TRP A 107 17.75 5.57 10.40
CA TRP A 107 18.29 5.36 9.05
C TRP A 107 18.93 3.97 8.88
N ASP A 108 19.67 3.49 9.88
CA ASP A 108 20.29 2.16 9.84
C ASP A 108 19.25 1.03 9.74
N GLU A 109 18.06 1.22 10.30
CA GLU A 109 16.95 0.28 10.13
C GLU A 109 16.35 0.34 8.73
N VAL A 110 16.21 1.54 8.16
CA VAL A 110 15.77 1.72 6.77
C VAL A 110 16.74 1.04 5.80
N VAL A 111 18.05 1.23 5.99
CA VAL A 111 19.10 0.66 5.12
C VAL A 111 19.02 -0.87 5.03
N LYS A 112 18.60 -1.57 6.11
CA LYS A 112 18.42 -3.04 6.07
C LYS A 112 17.40 -3.48 5.02
N TYR A 113 16.42 -2.65 4.71
CA TYR A 113 15.44 -2.91 3.67
C TYR A 113 15.93 -2.45 2.30
N LEU A 114 16.52 -1.26 2.22
CA LEU A 114 17.08 -0.72 0.97
C LEU A 114 18.19 -1.60 0.40
N ASP A 115 18.97 -2.25 1.26
CA ASP A 115 20.08 -3.11 0.86
C ASP A 115 19.66 -4.33 0.04
N LYS A 116 18.40 -4.75 0.16
CA LYS A 116 17.82 -5.87 -0.59
C LYS A 116 17.43 -5.50 -2.02
N LEU A 117 17.38 -4.20 -2.32
CA LEU A 117 16.93 -3.70 -3.61
C LEU A 117 18.07 -3.52 -4.59
N SER A 118 17.75 -3.70 -5.87
CA SER A 118 18.67 -3.37 -6.96
C SER A 118 18.84 -1.85 -7.10
N PRO A 119 19.98 -1.36 -7.62
CA PRO A 119 20.19 0.06 -7.88
C PRO A 119 19.10 0.68 -8.79
N ASP A 120 18.63 -0.06 -9.80
CA ASP A 120 17.56 0.39 -10.70
C ASP A 120 16.23 0.59 -9.96
N THR A 121 15.91 -0.30 -9.01
CA THR A 121 14.72 -0.15 -8.17
C THR A 121 14.85 1.04 -7.23
N LEU A 122 16.03 1.22 -6.62
CA LEU A 122 16.31 2.37 -5.74
C LEU A 122 16.14 3.71 -6.47
N MET A 123 16.60 3.81 -7.72
CA MET A 123 16.41 5.02 -8.54
C MET A 123 14.93 5.31 -8.82
N LYS A 124 14.11 4.28 -9.07
CA LYS A 124 12.66 4.44 -9.29
C LYS A 124 11.90 4.84 -8.03
N MET A 125 12.45 4.54 -6.86
CA MET A 125 11.83 4.93 -5.59
C MET A 125 12.01 6.41 -5.25
N SER A 126 12.95 7.12 -5.88
CA SER A 126 13.17 8.55 -5.62
C SER A 126 11.93 9.41 -5.89
N ASP A 127 11.15 9.07 -6.92
CA ASP A 127 9.90 9.77 -7.24
C ASP A 127 8.84 9.52 -6.15
N ALA A 128 8.68 8.27 -5.70
CA ALA A 128 7.73 7.91 -4.64
C ALA A 128 8.07 8.58 -3.29
N VAL A 129 9.36 8.76 -3.00
CA VAL A 129 9.81 9.51 -1.81
C VAL A 129 9.44 10.97 -1.92
N ALA A 130 9.60 11.58 -3.10
CA ALA A 130 9.19 12.96 -3.33
C ALA A 130 7.68 13.12 -3.16
N ASP A 131 6.87 12.17 -3.65
CA ASP A 131 5.41 12.19 -3.49
C ASP A 131 5.00 12.16 -2.01
N ILE A 132 5.65 11.34 -1.17
CA ILE A 132 5.38 11.28 0.28
C ILE A 132 5.74 12.60 0.98
N MET A 133 6.87 13.20 0.63
CA MET A 133 7.33 14.45 1.26
C MET A 133 6.46 15.66 0.89
N VAL A 134 5.74 15.60 -0.23
CA VAL A 134 4.83 16.67 -0.66
C VAL A 134 3.39 16.41 -0.19
N ALA A 135 3.14 15.26 0.44
CA ALA A 135 1.83 14.89 0.97
C ALA A 135 1.40 15.73 2.18
N SER A 136 2.36 16.20 2.96
CA SER A 136 2.17 17.07 4.12
C SER A 136 1.98 18.54 3.68
N ASP A 137 1.80 19.46 4.64
CA ASP A 137 1.63 20.90 4.39
C ASP A 137 2.91 21.60 3.81
N GLY A 138 3.91 20.83 3.38
CA GLY A 138 5.08 21.26 2.61
C GLY A 138 6.40 20.73 3.17
N VAL A 139 7.43 20.67 2.32
CA VAL A 139 8.77 20.16 2.68
C VAL A 139 9.51 21.13 3.61
N ASN A 140 9.77 20.69 4.84
CA ASN A 140 10.61 21.36 5.81
C ASN A 140 12.09 20.92 5.69
N ASP A 141 12.99 21.57 6.44
CA ASP A 141 14.43 21.29 6.37
C ASP A 141 14.79 19.83 6.76
N ALA A 142 14.00 19.20 7.64
CA ALA A 142 14.22 17.81 8.06
C ALA A 142 13.81 16.83 6.96
N GLU A 143 12.65 17.04 6.33
CA GLU A 143 12.19 16.25 5.18
C GLU A 143 13.17 16.37 4.00
N GLN A 144 13.66 17.58 3.72
CA GLN A 144 14.69 17.80 2.70
C GLN A 144 15.99 17.04 3.01
N ALA A 145 16.42 17.02 4.28
CA ALA A 145 17.60 16.27 4.70
C ALA A 145 17.44 14.75 4.47
N VAL A 146 16.24 14.21 4.69
CA VAL A 146 15.94 12.78 4.42
C VAL A 146 16.00 12.49 2.91
N VAL A 147 15.46 13.36 2.07
CA VAL A 147 15.56 13.23 0.60
C VAL A 147 17.02 13.23 0.15
N GLU A 148 17.83 14.15 0.67
CA GLU A 148 19.26 14.22 0.36
C GLU A 148 20.03 12.98 0.86
N GLN A 149 19.71 12.50 2.05
CA GLN A 149 20.29 11.30 2.62
C GLN A 149 19.99 10.06 1.76
N PHE A 150 18.74 9.91 1.32
CA PHE A 150 18.37 8.84 0.39
C PHE A 150 19.05 9.01 -0.96
N ALA A 151 19.07 10.20 -1.54
CA ALA A 151 19.74 10.46 -2.82
C ALA A 151 21.24 10.14 -2.76
N ASN A 152 21.91 10.46 -1.65
CA ASN A 152 23.32 10.10 -1.42
C ASN A 152 23.51 8.59 -1.26
N TYR A 153 22.60 7.90 -0.58
CA TYR A 153 22.60 6.45 -0.50
C TYR A 153 22.47 5.81 -1.89
N VAL A 154 21.49 6.24 -2.71
CA VAL A 154 21.33 5.73 -4.07
C VAL A 154 22.61 5.95 -4.89
N LYS A 155 23.22 7.15 -4.84
CA LYS A 155 24.51 7.42 -5.51
C LYS A 155 25.64 6.52 -5.06
N SER A 156 25.67 6.11 -3.78
CA SER A 156 26.71 5.21 -3.25
C SER A 156 26.58 3.76 -3.72
N ARG A 157 25.44 3.40 -4.31
CA ARG A 157 25.10 2.05 -4.80
C ARG A 157 25.29 1.89 -6.31
N ILE A 158 25.70 2.96 -7.00
CA ILE A 158 25.89 3.04 -8.46
C ILE A 158 27.38 2.99 -8.80
#